data_AF-A0A497SK49-F1
#
_entry.id   AF-A0A497SK49-F1
#
_cell.length_a   1.000
_cell.length_b   1.000
_cell.length_c   1.000
_cell.angle_alpha   90.00
_cell.angle_beta   90.00
_cell.angle_gamma   90.00
#
_symmetry.space_group_name_H-M   'P 1'
#
loop_
_entity.id
_entity.type
_entity.pdbx_description
1 polymer ?
#
loop_
_entity_poly.entity_id
_entity_poly.type
_entity_poly.pdbx_seq_one_letter_code
_entity_poly.pdbx_strand_id
1 'polypeptide(L)' 'ARAGVGKVALTQNEWFKALRFGEDYYLYVVYNAASTPELHIIRDPARNVTPEKIVESVRFVVDPKSILSAGEVKKV' A
#
# COMPACT_ATOMS: atom_id res chain seq x y z
N ALA A 1 8.75 11.60 5.01
CA ALA A 1 7.65 12.45 5.52
C ALA A 1 7.77 13.84 4.93
N ARG A 2 6.65 14.51 4.63
CA ARG A 2 6.63 15.91 4.16
C ARG A 2 6.34 16.83 5.35
N ALA A 3 6.93 18.02 5.36
CA ALA A 3 6.80 18.97 6.46
C ALA A 3 5.45 19.72 6.48
N GLY A 4 4.82 19.90 5.31
CA GLY A 4 3.51 20.52 5.13
C GLY A 4 2.49 19.57 4.47
N VAL A 5 1.48 20.11 3.81
CA VAL A 5 0.45 19.33 3.09
C VAL A 5 0.99 18.80 1.76
N GLY A 6 0.68 17.55 1.43
CA GLY A 6 1.08 16.94 0.16
C GLY A 6 0.47 15.56 -0.08
N LYS A 7 0.70 14.98 -1.27
CA LYS A 7 0.21 13.64 -1.61
C LYS A 7 0.76 12.59 -0.63
N VAL A 8 -0.09 11.66 -0.22
CA VAL A 8 0.25 10.47 0.56
C VAL A 8 0.23 9.27 -0.37
N ALA A 9 1.35 8.56 -0.46
CA ALA A 9 1.44 7.32 -1.22
C ALA A 9 1.10 6.12 -0.33
N LEU A 10 0.15 5.30 -0.78
CA LEU A 10 -0.13 3.99 -0.20
C LEU A 10 0.48 2.92 -1.09
N THR A 11 1.10 1.92 -0.49
CA THR A 11 1.50 0.73 -1.24
C THR A 11 0.25 -0.03 -1.74
N GLN A 12 0.42 -0.85 -2.78
CA GLN A 12 -0.65 -1.67 -3.30
C GLN A 12 -1.26 -2.59 -2.22
N ASN A 13 -0.43 -3.15 -1.33
CA ASN A 13 -0.90 -4.00 -0.24
C ASN A 13 -1.73 -3.24 0.80
N GLU A 14 -1.34 -2.01 1.16
CA GLU A 14 -2.12 -1.18 2.08
C GLU A 14 -3.47 -0.78 1.47
N TRP A 15 -3.48 -0.41 0.18
CA TRP A 15 -4.72 -0.11 -0.53
C TRP A 15 -5.67 -1.31 -0.60
N PHE A 16 -5.15 -2.51 -0.89
CA PHE A 16 -5.95 -3.73 -0.88
C PHE A 16 -6.46 -4.11 0.51
N LYS A 17 -5.68 -3.86 1.58
CA LYS A 17 -6.16 -4.03 2.95
C LYS A 17 -7.30 -3.07 3.26
N ALA A 18 -7.18 -1.80 2.87
CA ALA A 18 -8.25 -0.82 3.03
C ALA A 18 -9.55 -1.28 2.32
N LEU A 19 -9.44 -1.76 1.07
CA LEU A 19 -10.58 -2.32 0.33
C LEU A 19 -11.21 -3.55 1.01
N ARG A 20 -10.39 -4.39 1.66
CA ARG A 20 -10.86 -5.61 2.33
C ARG A 20 -11.56 -5.33 3.66
N PHE A 21 -11.00 -4.42 4.46
CA PHE A 21 -11.43 -4.18 5.83
C PHE A 21 -12.43 -3.01 5.94
N GLY A 22 -12.55 -2.15 4.94
CA GLY A 22 -13.58 -1.10 4.85
C GLY A 22 -13.68 -0.27 6.13
N GLU A 23 -14.85 -0.31 6.77
CA GLU A 23 -15.16 0.44 8.00
C GLU A 23 -14.31 0.06 9.23
N ASP A 24 -13.62 -1.08 9.19
CA ASP A 24 -12.66 -1.52 10.22
C ASP A 24 -11.21 -1.08 9.90
N TYR A 25 -11.01 -0.33 8.83
CA TYR A 25 -9.72 0.21 8.41
C TYR A 25 -9.70 1.74 8.51
N TYR A 26 -8.65 2.26 9.14
CA TYR A 26 -8.46 3.69 9.34
C TYR A 26 -7.14 4.14 8.72
N LEU A 27 -7.19 5.22 7.94
CA LEU A 27 -6.01 5.94 7.48
C LEU A 27 -5.80 7.17 8.37
N TYR A 28 -4.64 7.23 9.01
CA TYR A 28 -4.20 8.37 9.80
C TYR A 28 -3.18 9.17 8.98
N VAL A 29 -3.42 10.46 8.80
CA VAL A 29 -2.52 11.36 8.08
C VAL A 29 -2.19 12.56 8.97
N VAL A 30 -0.91 12.83 9.15
CA VAL A 30 -0.44 14.03 9.83
C VAL A 30 0.08 15.02 8.80
N TYR A 31 -0.53 16.21 8.76
CA TYR A 31 -0.03 17.33 7.98
C TYR A 31 0.60 18.39 8.89
N ASN A 32 1.36 19.31 8.27
CA ASN A 32 1.99 20.42 8.97
C ASN A 32 2.87 19.98 10.14
N ALA A 33 3.52 18.81 9.98
CA ALA A 33 4.29 18.14 11.02
C ALA A 33 5.48 18.97 11.55
N ALA A 34 5.97 19.93 10.75
CA ALA A 34 7.06 20.83 11.15
C ALA A 34 6.59 22.16 11.77
N SER A 35 5.28 22.43 11.79
CA SER A 35 4.69 23.66 12.35
C SER A 35 3.65 23.32 13.41
N THR A 36 2.36 23.33 13.05
CA THR A 36 1.26 22.95 13.92
C THR A 36 0.68 21.65 13.37
N PRO A 37 1.06 20.48 13.93
CA PRO A 37 0.64 19.20 13.39
C PRO A 37 -0.88 19.01 13.45
N GLU A 38 -1.47 18.57 12.36
CA GLU A 38 -2.91 18.29 12.24
C GLU A 38 -3.11 16.81 11.93
N LEU A 39 -3.84 16.10 12.80
CA LEU A 39 -4.17 14.69 12.62
C LEU A 39 -5.53 14.55 11.91
N HIS A 40 -5.50 13.94 10.73
CA HIS A 40 -6.69 13.57 9.98
C HIS A 40 -6.92 12.06 10.11
N ILE A 41 -8.13 11.68 10.50
CA ILE A 41 -8.53 10.29 10.69
C ILE A 41 -9.63 9.97 9.67
N ILE A 42 -9.38 9.01 8.79
CA ILE A 42 -10.30 8.63 7.72
C ILE A 42 -10.70 7.17 7.93
N ARG A 43 -11.97 6.95 8.28
CA ARG A 43 -12.58 5.62 8.32
C ARG A 43 -12.95 5.17 6.92
N ASP A 44 -12.79 3.89 6.59
CA ASP A 44 -12.98 3.34 5.24
C ASP A 44 -12.34 4.23 4.16
N PRO A 45 -11.00 4.38 4.17
CA PRO A 45 -10.33 5.22 3.19
C PRO A 45 -10.55 4.71 1.76
N ALA A 46 -10.79 3.41 1.57
CA ALA A 46 -11.06 2.85 0.25
C ALA A 46 -12.34 3.42 -0.40
N ARG A 47 -13.34 3.75 0.43
CA ARG A 47 -14.57 4.42 0.01
C ARG A 47 -14.47 5.94 0.02
N ASN A 48 -13.71 6.51 0.95
CA ASN A 48 -13.71 7.95 1.23
C ASN A 48 -12.59 8.74 0.54
N VAL A 49 -11.62 8.09 -0.13
CA VAL A 49 -10.60 8.77 -0.93
C VAL A 49 -10.49 8.20 -2.34
N THR A 50 -10.22 9.07 -3.31
CA THR A 50 -9.97 8.66 -4.70
C THR A 50 -8.47 8.50 -4.93
N PRO A 51 -7.96 7.27 -5.16
CA PRO A 51 -6.55 7.08 -5.45
C PRO A 51 -6.25 7.50 -6.90
N GLU A 52 -5.16 8.25 -7.09
CA GLU A 52 -4.53 8.34 -8.40
C GLU A 52 -3.70 7.05 -8.58
N LYS A 53 -4.12 6.17 -9.51
CA LYS A 53 -3.51 4.86 -9.66
C LYS A 53 -2.14 4.96 -10.34
N ILE A 54 -1.10 5.10 -9.54
CA ILE A 54 0.30 5.01 -9.99
C ILE A 54 0.66 3.52 -9.97
N VAL A 55 0.61 2.85 -11.13
CA VAL A 55 0.92 1.42 -11.24
C VAL A 55 2.45 1.24 -11.29
N GLU A 56 3.09 1.14 -10.13
CA GLU A 56 4.45 0.60 -10.02
C GLU A 56 4.36 -0.91 -9.81
N SER A 57 4.22 -1.69 -10.88
CA SER A 57 4.23 -3.15 -10.75
C SER A 57 5.66 -3.66 -10.55
N VAL A 58 6.03 -3.99 -9.31
CA VAL A 58 7.28 -4.72 -9.03
C VAL A 58 7.03 -6.20 -9.31
N ARG A 59 7.15 -6.59 -10.58
CA ARG A 59 7.11 -8.01 -10.98
C ARG A 59 8.50 -8.59 -10.85
N PHE A 60 8.65 -9.64 -10.05
CA PHE A 60 9.87 -10.45 -10.04
C PHE A 60 9.71 -11.53 -11.11
N VAL A 61 10.56 -11.47 -12.12
CA VAL A 61 10.69 -12.56 -13.09
C VAL A 61 11.74 -13.51 -12.51
N VAL A 62 11.33 -14.75 -12.24
CA VAL A 62 12.24 -15.77 -11.71
C VAL A 62 12.66 -16.67 -12.86
N ASP A 63 13.97 -16.84 -13.03
CA ASP A 63 14.52 -17.70 -14.07
C ASP A 63 14.15 -19.17 -13.81
N PRO A 64 13.72 -19.93 -14.85
CA PRO A 64 13.41 -21.34 -14.70
C PRO A 64 14.54 -22.17 -14.09
N LYS A 65 15.81 -21.86 -14.34
CA LYS A 65 16.95 -22.58 -13.75
C LYS A 65 16.98 -22.42 -12.24
N SER A 66 16.71 -21.23 -11.73
CA SER A 66 16.63 -20.96 -10.29
C SER A 66 15.50 -21.76 -9.63
N ILE A 67 14.39 -21.94 -10.34
CA ILE A 67 13.25 -22.73 -9.86
C ILE A 67 13.64 -24.22 -9.84
N LEU A 68 14.23 -24.71 -10.94
CA LEU A 68 14.62 -26.12 -11.09
C LEU A 68 15.73 -26.53 -10.10
N SER A 69 16.62 -25.62 -9.73
CA SER A 69 17.67 -25.90 -8.73
C SER A 69 17.14 -25.87 -7.29
N ALA A 70 16.04 -25.18 -7.02
CA ALA A 70 15.49 -24.98 -5.68
C ALA A 70 14.29 -25.89 -5.36
N GLY A 71 13.56 -26.36 -6.37
CA GLY A 71 12.34 -27.16 -6.18
C GLY A 71 12.59 -28.65 -6.03
N GLU A 72 11.86 -29.30 -5.11
CA GLU A 72 11.74 -30.76 -5.07
C GLU A 72 10.67 -31.24 -6.06
N VAL A 73 11.04 -32.18 -6.93
CA VAL A 73 10.10 -32.75 -7.92
C VAL A 73 9.31 -33.88 -7.27
N LYS A 74 8.01 -33.68 -7.05
CA LYS A 74 7.07 -34.74 -6.68
C LYS A 74 6.24 -35.12 -7.90
N LYS A 75 6.38 -36.36 -8.39
CA LYS A 75 5.52 -36.88 -9.46
C LYS A 75 4.15 -37.20 -8.86
N VAL A 76 3.11 -36.58 -9.42
CA VAL A 76 1.70 -36.93 -9.24
C VAL A 76 1.27 -37.90 -10.32
#